data_AF-A0A953K3V4-F1
#
_entry.id   AF-A0A953K3V4-F1
#
_cell.length_a   1.000
_cell.length_b   1.000
_cell.length_c   1.000
_cell.angle_alpha   90.00
_cell.angle_beta   90.00
_cell.angle_gamma   90.00
#
_symmetry.space_group_name_H-M   'P 1'
#
loop_
_entity.id
_entity.type
_entity.pdbx_description
1 polymer ?
#
loop_
_entity_poly.entity_id
_entity_poly.type
_entity_poly.pdbx_seq_one_letter_code
_entity_poly.pdbx_strand_id
1 'polypeptide(L)'
;MGIDQIKDSILRFLKLDGILKSATGYLEARVELLKLEIREDVAKALARMMVYAVMLFAGTLVVVFFSIGVAQFINGQLASSYAGYLVVSGFYLVLLLGIYLLRTRLYIRMERHFIDLSKHKDQ
;
A
#
# COMPACT_ATOMS: atom_id res chain seq x y z
N MET A 1 42.33 4.75 55.11
CA MET A 1 41.50 3.69 54.52
C MET A 1 40.19 4.18 53.90
N GLY A 2 39.68 5.38 54.22
CA GLY A 2 38.38 5.84 53.69
C GLY A 2 38.38 6.50 52.29
N ILE A 3 39.52 6.99 51.80
CA ILE A 3 39.58 7.74 50.52
C ILE A 3 39.39 6.83 49.30
N ASP A 4 39.90 5.60 49.34
CA ASP A 4 39.81 4.66 48.22
C ASP A 4 38.38 4.19 47.97
N GLN A 5 37.61 4.03 49.05
CA GLN A 5 36.20 3.62 48.99
C GLN A 5 35.30 4.68 48.35
N ILE A 6 35.63 5.96 48.56
CA ILE A 6 34.91 7.10 47.97
C ILE A 6 35.22 7.20 46.47
N LYS A 7 36.49 7.01 46.08
CA LYS A 7 36.91 7.01 44.67
C LYS A 7 36.19 5.94 43.85
N ASP A 8 36.02 4.73 44.39
CA ASP A 8 35.38 3.61 43.70
C ASP A 8 33.88 3.85 43.47
N SER A 9 33.17 4.39 44.47
CA SER A 9 31.76 4.76 44.34
C SER A 9 31.53 5.86 43.30
N ILE A 10 32.41 6.86 43.26
CA ILE A 10 32.36 7.94 42.26
C ILE A 10 32.69 7.41 40.85
N LEU A 11 33.69 6.54 40.71
CA LEU A 11 34.04 5.91 39.43
C LEU A 11 32.92 5.00 38.90
N ARG A 12 32.22 4.27 39.78
CA ARG A 12 31.06 3.45 39.40
C ARG A 12 29.89 4.29 38.92
N PHE A 13 29.60 5.39 39.62
CA PHE A 13 28.53 6.32 39.25
C PHE A 13 28.85 7.03 37.92
N LEU A 14 30.08 7.55 37.78
CA LEU A 14 30.54 8.25 36.57
C LEU A 14 30.56 7.35 35.31
N LYS A 15 30.90 6.06 35.46
CA LYS A 15 30.87 5.10 34.34
C LYS A 15 29.46 4.71 33.92
N LEU A 16 28.52 4.59 34.87
CA LEU A 16 27.12 4.29 34.57
C LEU A 16 26.45 5.45 33.83
N ASP A 17 26.63 6.68 34.29
CA ASP A 17 26.09 7.87 33.62
C ASP A 17 26.68 8.07 32.21
N GLY A 18 27.98 7.79 32.03
CA GLY A 18 28.64 7.88 30.73
C GLY A 18 28.11 6.85 29.71
N ILE A 19 27.87 5.61 30.14
CA ILE A 19 27.29 4.55 29.31
C ILE A 19 25.82 4.83 29.02
N LEU A 20 25.05 5.25 30.02
CA LEU A 20 23.65 5.65 29.87
C LEU A 20 23.51 6.79 28.87
N LYS A 21 24.32 7.84 29.00
CA LYS A 21 24.30 9.00 28.09
C LYS A 21 24.65 8.63 26.65
N SER A 22 25.59 7.71 26.46
CA SER A 22 25.98 7.23 25.14
C SER A 22 24.89 6.33 24.52
N ALA A 23 24.26 5.47 25.34
CA ALA A 23 23.16 4.62 24.92
C ALA A 23 21.90 5.42 24.59
N THR A 24 21.56 6.45 25.37
CA THR A 24 20.44 7.35 25.08
C THR A 24 20.69 8.14 23.80
N GLY A 25 21.91 8.67 23.59
CA GLY A 25 22.24 9.36 22.34
C GLY A 25 22.14 8.44 21.11
N TYR A 26 22.53 7.18 21.25
CA TYR A 26 22.35 6.18 20.21
C TYR A 26 20.87 5.85 19.95
N LEU A 27 20.06 5.71 21.00
CA LEU A 27 18.62 5.48 20.87
C LEU A 27 17.91 6.68 20.23
N GLU A 28 18.28 7.92 20.59
CA GLU A 28 17.77 9.12 19.96
C GLU A 28 18.09 9.14 18.46
N ALA A 29 19.35 8.85 18.08
CA ALA A 29 19.74 8.76 16.68
C ALA A 29 18.95 7.67 15.92
N ARG A 30 18.74 6.50 16.55
CA ARG A 30 17.92 5.42 15.97
C ARG A 30 16.46 5.84 15.77
N VAL A 31 15.88 6.55 16.73
CA VAL A 31 14.51 7.07 16.63
C VAL A 31 14.40 8.15 15.56
N GLU A 32 15.40 9.01 15.43
CA GLU A 32 15.45 10.04 14.39
C GLU A 32 15.56 9.42 12.99
N LEU A 33 16.42 8.41 12.83
CA LEU A 33 16.52 7.63 11.58
C LEU A 33 15.20 6.95 11.25
N LEU A 34 14.54 6.31 12.22
CA LEU A 34 13.25 5.67 11.98
C LEU A 34 12.16 6.68 11.56
N LYS A 35 12.11 7.86 12.19
CA LYS A 35 11.20 8.94 11.79
C LYS A 35 11.47 9.40 10.36
N LEU A 36 12.74 9.48 9.96
CA LEU A 36 13.14 9.86 8.61
C LEU A 36 12.72 8.79 7.60
N GLU A 37 13.00 7.52 7.89
CA GLU A 37 12.66 6.39 7.03
C GLU A 37 11.14 6.29 6.82
N ILE A 38 10.34 6.44 7.89
CA ILE A 38 8.88 6.48 7.78
C ILE A 38 8.43 7.65 6.88
N ARG A 39 9.01 8.84 7.02
CA ARG A 39 8.67 9.99 6.17
C ARG A 39 9.00 9.73 4.70
N GLU A 40 10.17 9.18 4.42
CA GLU A 40 10.56 8.83 3.06
C GLU A 40 9.64 7.78 2.44
N ASP A 41 9.31 6.72 3.19
CA ASP A 41 8.44 5.65 2.71
C ASP A 41 7.02 6.13 2.47
N VAL A 42 6.48 6.97 3.36
CA VAL A 42 5.18 7.62 3.17
C VAL A 42 5.22 8.53 1.95
N ALA A 43 6.26 9.33 1.76
CA ALA A 43 6.40 10.19 0.59
C ALA A 43 6.48 9.38 -0.72
N LYS A 44 7.27 8.30 -0.75
CA LYS A 44 7.36 7.38 -1.89
C LYS A 44 6.02 6.69 -2.16
N ALA A 45 5.31 6.26 -1.12
CA ALA A 45 3.99 5.64 -1.24
C ALA A 45 2.96 6.62 -1.81
N LEU A 46 2.92 7.85 -1.30
CA LEU A 46 2.04 8.92 -1.79
C LEU A 46 2.33 9.24 -3.26
N ALA A 47 3.60 9.42 -3.63
CA ALA A 47 3.99 9.67 -5.02
C ALA A 47 3.53 8.55 -5.95
N ARG A 48 3.74 7.28 -5.58
CA ARG A 48 3.24 6.12 -6.34
C ARG A 48 1.72 6.11 -6.45
N MET A 49 1.01 6.35 -5.35
CA MET A 49 -0.45 6.40 -5.34
C MET A 49 -0.98 7.51 -6.25
N MET A 50 -0.35 8.68 -6.30
CA MET A 50 -0.75 9.75 -7.21
C MET A 50 -0.62 9.33 -8.68
N VAL A 51 0.51 8.69 -9.04
CA VAL A 51 0.70 8.17 -10.41
C VAL A 51 -0.38 7.15 -10.76
N TYR A 52 -0.64 6.19 -9.86
CA TYR A 52 -1.70 5.19 -10.09
C TYR A 52 -3.08 5.82 -10.16
N ALA A 53 -3.39 6.83 -9.34
CA ALA A 53 -4.66 7.52 -9.38
C ALA A 53 -4.87 8.23 -10.73
N VAL A 54 -3.85 8.92 -11.25
CA VAL A 54 -3.90 9.55 -12.57
C VAL A 54 -4.06 8.51 -13.67
N MET A 55 -3.32 7.41 -13.63
CA MET A 55 -3.44 6.33 -14.60
C MET A 55 -4.83 5.68 -14.57
N LEU A 56 -5.37 5.38 -13.39
CA LEU A 56 -6.71 4.82 -13.23
C LEU A 56 -7.79 5.78 -13.72
N PHE A 57 -7.65 7.07 -13.41
CA PHE A 57 -8.57 8.10 -13.87
C PHE A 57 -8.56 8.21 -15.39
N ALA A 58 -7.37 8.35 -16.01
CA ALA A 58 -7.22 8.42 -17.46
C ALA A 58 -7.72 7.13 -18.14
N GLY A 59 -7.38 5.96 -17.60
CA GLY A 59 -7.87 4.67 -18.10
C GLY A 59 -9.38 4.55 -18.03
N THR A 60 -10.00 5.02 -16.95
CA THR A 60 -11.47 5.07 -16.80
C THR A 60 -12.09 5.95 -17.88
N LEU A 61 -11.53 7.13 -18.14
CA LEU A 61 -12.00 8.00 -19.21
C LEU A 61 -11.96 7.30 -20.57
N VAL A 62 -10.85 6.63 -20.90
CA VAL A 62 -10.73 5.87 -22.16
C VAL A 62 -11.82 4.81 -22.27
N VAL A 63 -12.06 4.03 -21.22
CA VAL A 63 -13.11 2.99 -21.22
C VAL A 63 -14.50 3.59 -21.39
N VAL A 64 -14.80 4.70 -20.71
CA VAL A 64 -16.09 5.40 -20.82
C VAL A 64 -16.30 5.93 -22.24
N PHE A 65 -15.33 6.66 -22.80
CA PHE A 65 -15.43 7.19 -24.16
C PHE A 65 -15.52 6.08 -25.20
N PHE A 66 -14.74 5.01 -25.03
CA PHE A 66 -14.81 3.85 -25.91
C PHE A 66 -16.20 3.19 -25.85
N SER A 67 -16.77 3.03 -24.65
CA SER A 67 -18.11 2.48 -24.46
C SER A 67 -19.19 3.32 -25.14
N ILE A 68 -19.09 4.66 -25.01
CA ILE A 68 -19.99 5.59 -25.70
C ILE A 68 -19.84 5.48 -27.21
N GLY A 69 -18.60 5.40 -27.71
CA GLY A 69 -18.30 5.24 -29.14
C GLY A 69 -18.88 3.96 -29.72
N VAL A 70 -18.70 2.82 -29.03
CA VAL A 70 -19.30 1.53 -29.42
C VAL A 70 -20.83 1.60 -29.39
N ALA A 71 -21.41 2.18 -28.34
CA ALA A 71 -22.87 2.35 -28.26
C ALA A 71 -23.41 3.19 -29.42
N GLN A 72 -22.75 4.30 -29.76
CA GLN A 72 -23.14 5.16 -30.88
C GLN A 72 -22.98 4.47 -32.24
N PHE A 73 -21.90 3.71 -32.43
CA PHE A 73 -21.71 2.92 -33.64
C PHE A 73 -22.84 1.90 -33.85
N ILE A 74 -23.23 1.19 -32.78
CA ILE A 74 -24.35 0.25 -32.81
C ILE A 74 -25.68 0.99 -33.07
N ASN A 75 -25.92 2.12 -32.40
CA ASN A 75 -27.13 2.93 -32.60
C ASN A 75 -27.31 3.35 -34.07
N GLY A 76 -26.22 3.77 -34.72
CA GLY A 76 -26.22 4.17 -36.14
C GLY A 76 -26.63 3.03 -37.08
N GLN A 77 -26.18 1.79 -36.79
CA GLN A 77 -26.52 0.62 -37.59
C GLN A 77 -27.96 0.12 -37.36
N LEU A 78 -28.48 0.27 -36.14
CA LEU A 78 -29.82 -0.18 -35.76
C LEU A 78 -30.91 0.89 -35.99
N ALA A 79 -30.56 2.08 -36.49
CA ALA A 79 -31.46 3.23 -36.64
C ALA A 79 -32.25 3.56 -35.35
N SER A 80 -31.68 3.25 -34.19
CA SER A 80 -32.30 3.39 -32.87
C SER A 80 -31.37 4.15 -31.94
N SER A 81 -31.89 5.13 -31.22
CA SER A 81 -31.09 6.01 -30.35
C SER A 81 -30.63 5.36 -29.04
N TYR A 82 -31.15 4.19 -28.67
CA TYR A 82 -30.94 3.58 -27.35
C TYR A 82 -30.43 2.14 -27.38
N ALA A 83 -30.56 1.43 -28.50
CA ALA A 83 -30.27 0.00 -28.58
C ALA A 83 -28.79 -0.34 -28.28
N GLY A 84 -27.86 0.49 -28.74
CA GLY A 84 -26.43 0.35 -28.49
C GLY A 84 -26.05 0.49 -27.02
N TYR A 85 -26.71 1.35 -26.26
CA TYR A 85 -26.49 1.44 -24.81
C TYR A 85 -27.01 0.20 -24.06
N LEU A 86 -28.13 -0.39 -24.52
CA LEU A 86 -28.64 -1.65 -23.99
C LEU A 86 -27.68 -2.82 -24.26
N VAL A 87 -27.09 -2.89 -25.45
CA VAL A 87 -26.10 -3.93 -25.77
C VAL A 87 -24.84 -3.78 -24.93
N VAL A 88 -24.31 -2.56 -24.80
CA VAL A 88 -23.10 -2.29 -24.00
C VAL A 88 -23.36 -2.56 -22.50
N SER A 89 -24.50 -2.15 -21.96
CA SER A 89 -24.86 -2.46 -20.56
C SER A 89 -25.09 -3.96 -20.33
N GLY A 90 -25.71 -4.67 -21.28
CA GLY A 90 -25.84 -6.13 -21.24
C GLY A 90 -24.48 -6.85 -21.23
N PHE A 91 -23.55 -6.40 -22.06
CA PHE A 91 -22.18 -6.90 -22.06
C PHE A 91 -21.49 -6.70 -20.70
N TYR A 92 -21.59 -5.50 -20.11
CA TYR A 92 -21.04 -5.24 -18.78
C TYR A 92 -21.72 -6.08 -17.68
N LEU A 93 -23.03 -6.34 -17.77
CA LEU A 93 -23.74 -7.24 -16.86
C LEU A 93 -23.24 -8.68 -16.93
N VAL A 94 -23.04 -9.21 -18.14
CA VAL A 94 -22.48 -10.55 -18.34
C VAL A 94 -21.06 -10.64 -17.81
N LEU A 95 -20.24 -9.61 -18.04
CA LEU A 95 -18.88 -9.54 -17.53
C LEU A 95 -18.87 -9.51 -15.99
N LEU A 96 -19.77 -8.74 -15.37
CA LEU A 96 -19.93 -8.67 -13.92
C LEU A 96 -20.37 -10.02 -13.34
N LEU A 97 -21.34 -10.69 -13.96
CA LEU A 97 -21.77 -12.05 -13.59
C LEU A 97 -20.63 -13.05 -13.72
N GLY A 98 -19.85 -12.99 -14.79
CA GLY A 98 -18.66 -13.84 -14.99
C GLY A 98 -17.64 -13.65 -13.88
N ILE A 99 -17.32 -12.39 -13.54
CA ILE A 99 -16.43 -12.08 -12.40
C ILE A 99 -17.02 -12.58 -11.09
N TYR A 100 -18.32 -12.39 -10.84
CA TYR A 100 -18.99 -12.82 -9.62
C TYR A 100 -18.91 -14.35 -9.45
N LEU A 101 -19.09 -15.12 -10.52
CA LEU A 101 -18.97 -16.58 -10.50
C LEU A 101 -17.50 -17.03 -10.32
N LEU A 102 -16.55 -16.33 -10.94
CA LEU A 102 -15.12 -16.58 -10.78
C LEU A 102 -14.57 -16.15 -9.42
N ARG A 103 -15.23 -15.21 -8.73
CA ARG A 103 -14.84 -14.69 -7.40
C ARG A 103 -14.64 -15.81 -6.39
N THR A 104 -15.50 -16.83 -6.40
CA THR A 104 -15.42 -17.98 -5.49
C THR A 104 -14.16 -18.81 -5.70
N ARG A 105 -13.59 -18.83 -6.92
CA ARG A 105 -12.33 -19.52 -7.24
C ARG A 105 -11.10 -18.65 -6.98
N LEU A 106 -11.20 -17.33 -7.19
CA LEU A 106 -10.09 -16.39 -7.02
C LEU A 106 -9.79 -16.06 -5.55
N TYR A 107 -10.83 -15.94 -4.71
CA TYR A 107 -10.67 -15.66 -3.28
C TYR A 107 -9.81 -16.72 -2.57
N ILE A 108 -10.05 -18.01 -2.83
CA ILE A 108 -9.34 -19.15 -2.24
C ILE A 108 -7.85 -19.22 -2.68
N ARG A 109 -7.48 -18.61 -3.82
CA ARG A 109 -6.10 -18.60 -4.31
C ARG A 109 -5.29 -17.41 -3.76
N MET A 110 -5.93 -16.27 -3.53
CA MET A 110 -5.27 -15.10 -2.92
C MET A 110 -4.96 -15.35 -1.43
N GLU A 111 -5.84 -16.03 -0.71
CA GLU A 111 -5.67 -16.30 0.73
C GLU A 111 -4.39 -17.11 1.03
N ARG A 112 -4.07 -18.11 0.19
CA ARG A 112 -2.83 -18.91 0.35
C ARG A 112 -1.55 -18.10 0.13
N HIS A 113 -1.57 -17.10 -0.75
CA HIS A 113 -0.39 -16.32 -1.06
C HIS A 113 -0.04 -15.29 0.03
N PHE A 114 -1.04 -14.84 0.81
CA PHE A 114 -0.83 -13.97 1.96
C PHE A 114 -0.46 -14.75 3.23
N ILE A 115 -1.00 -15.95 3.43
CA ILE A 115 -0.68 -16.79 4.60
C ILE A 115 0.78 -17.27 4.54
N ASP A 116 1.29 -17.65 3.36
CA ASP A 116 2.67 -18.14 3.22
C ASP A 116 3.73 -17.05 3.45
N LEU A 117 3.42 -15.78 3.17
CA LEU A 117 4.33 -14.66 3.44
C LEU A 117 4.41 -14.29 4.93
N SER A 118 3.34 -14.56 5.70
CA SER A 118 3.36 -14.34 7.15
C SER A 118 4.14 -15.41 7.92
N LYS A 119 4.27 -16.63 7.38
CA LYS A 119 4.99 -17.74 8.03
C LYS A 119 6.52 -17.67 7.94
N HIS A 120 7.08 -16.90 7.01
CA HIS A 120 8.53 -16.78 6.84
C HIS A 120 9.18 -15.66 7.66
N LYS A 121 8.40 -14.90 8.43
CA LYS A 121 8.94 -13.85 9.32
C LYS A 121 9.15 -14.32 10.76
N ASP A 122 8.68 -15.52 11.09
CA ASP A 122 8.77 -16.14 12.43
C ASP A 122 9.69 -17.38 12.49
N GLN A 123 10.49 -17.64 11.45
CA GLN A 123 11.62 -18.58 11.46
C GLN A 123 12.93 -17.84 11.19
#